data_AF-A0A1S3DQJ7-F1
#
_entry.id   AF-A0A1S3DQJ7-F1
#
_cell.length_a   1.000
_cell.length_b   1.000
_cell.length_c   1.000
_cell.angle_alpha   90.00
_cell.angle_beta   90.00
_cell.angle_gamma   90.00
#
_symmetry.space_group_name_H-M   'P 1'
#
loop_
_entity.id
_entity.type
_entity.pdbx_description
1 polymer ?
#
loop_
_entity_poly.entity_id
_entity_poly.type
_entity_poly.pdbx_seq_one_letter_code
_entity_poly.pdbx_strand_id
1 'polypeptide(L)'
;MLSENPNSTVTKFMERNYKPGFTYQDFAKDFTAEFFDANHWADILASSGAKYVVLTSKHHEGYTLWPSKYAFSWNSMDIGPKRDLVGEFEGNFRSRVVSRIILDVPVSTQSLE
;
A
#
# COMPACT_ATOMS: atom_id res chain seq x y z
N MET A 1 7.54 -18.10 -12.64
CA MET A 1 7.49 -16.99 -13.62
C MET A 1 6.09 -16.97 -14.20
N LEU A 2 5.25 -16.04 -13.76
CA LEU A 2 3.95 -15.82 -14.43
C LEU A 2 4.27 -15.23 -15.80
N SER A 3 3.93 -15.93 -16.87
CA SER A 3 4.12 -15.43 -18.23
C SER A 3 3.27 -14.16 -18.39
N GLU A 4 3.91 -13.03 -18.64
CA GLU A 4 3.19 -11.81 -19.00
C GLU A 4 2.38 -12.11 -20.26
N ASN A 5 1.07 -11.97 -20.19
CA ASN A 5 0.21 -12.06 -21.36
C ASN A 5 0.31 -10.72 -22.10
N PRO A 6 1.03 -10.64 -23.24
CA PRO A 6 1.24 -9.37 -23.94
C PRO A 6 -0.05 -8.78 -24.51
N ASN A 7 -1.14 -9.55 -24.54
CA ASN A 7 -2.45 -9.09 -24.96
C ASN A 7 -3.35 -8.60 -23.82
N SER A 8 -2.85 -8.57 -22.57
CA SER A 8 -3.63 -8.08 -21.45
C SER A 8 -3.96 -6.58 -21.60
N THR A 9 -5.14 -6.19 -21.14
CA THR A 9 -5.54 -4.78 -21.08
C THR A 9 -4.54 -3.94 -20.28
N VAL A 10 -3.91 -4.54 -19.26
CA VAL A 10 -2.90 -3.88 -18.42
C VAL A 10 -1.62 -3.61 -19.20
N THR A 11 -1.10 -4.58 -19.94
CA THR A 11 0.12 -4.40 -20.76
C THR A 11 -0.06 -3.27 -21.77
N LYS A 12 -1.20 -3.26 -22.49
CA LYS A 12 -1.53 -2.19 -23.45
C LYS A 12 -1.69 -0.82 -22.77
N PHE A 13 -2.21 -0.77 -21.55
CA PHE A 13 -2.28 0.47 -20.78
C PHE A 13 -0.88 0.96 -20.40
N MET A 14 -0.02 0.07 -19.93
CA MET A 14 1.36 0.42 -19.55
C MET A 14 2.16 0.98 -20.73
N GLU A 15 2.10 0.33 -21.90
CA GLU A 15 2.79 0.76 -23.12
C GLU A 15 2.34 2.13 -23.63
N ARG A 16 1.07 2.50 -23.43
CA ARG A 16 0.51 3.78 -23.88
C ARG A 16 0.84 4.95 -22.97
N ASN A 17 1.01 4.70 -21.66
CA ASN A 17 1.10 5.74 -20.65
C ASN A 17 2.51 5.90 -20.06
N TYR A 18 3.38 4.89 -20.19
CA TYR A 18 4.71 4.90 -19.61
C TYR A 18 5.78 4.62 -20.67
N LYS A 19 6.99 5.14 -20.43
CA LYS A 19 8.13 4.97 -21.34
C LYS A 19 8.51 3.49 -21.52
N PRO A 20 9.10 3.09 -22.66
CA PRO A 20 9.65 1.76 -22.82
C PRO A 20 10.65 1.42 -21.68
N GLY A 21 10.53 0.22 -21.13
CA GLY A 21 11.37 -0.24 -20.01
C GLY A 21 10.96 0.26 -18.63
N PHE A 22 9.78 0.89 -18.48
CA PHE A 22 9.23 1.24 -17.18
C PHE A 22 8.84 -0.03 -16.39
N THR A 23 9.32 -0.14 -15.16
CA THR A 23 9.10 -1.31 -14.29
C THR A 23 8.11 -1.00 -13.19
N TYR A 24 7.55 -2.02 -12.53
CA TYR A 24 6.65 -1.80 -11.38
C TYR A 24 7.35 -1.03 -10.26
N GLN A 25 8.65 -1.27 -10.07
CA GLN A 25 9.47 -0.60 -9.06
C GLN A 25 9.56 0.91 -9.27
N ASP A 26 9.48 1.38 -10.53
CA ASP A 26 9.49 2.80 -10.83
C ASP A 26 8.32 3.56 -10.21
N PHE A 27 7.17 2.90 -9.96
CA PHE A 27 6.02 3.54 -9.34
C PHE A 27 6.25 3.98 -7.90
N ALA A 28 7.15 3.31 -7.17
CA ALA A 28 7.37 3.61 -5.76
C ALA A 28 7.83 5.05 -5.52
N LYS A 29 8.59 5.64 -6.46
CA LYS A 29 9.03 7.05 -6.35
C LYS A 29 7.89 8.05 -6.57
N ASP A 30 6.89 7.66 -7.35
CA ASP A 30 5.75 8.51 -7.72
C ASP A 30 4.60 8.38 -6.72
N PHE A 31 4.60 7.34 -5.88
CA PHE A 31 3.70 7.23 -4.73
C PHE A 31 4.17 8.16 -3.60
N THR A 32 3.74 9.42 -3.62
CA THR A 32 4.18 10.45 -2.65
C THR A 32 3.27 10.62 -1.44
N ALA A 33 2.01 10.19 -1.54
CA ALA A 33 0.97 10.42 -0.52
C ALA A 33 0.88 11.90 -0.07
N GLU A 34 1.05 12.84 -1.02
CA GLU A 34 1.14 14.28 -0.75
C GLU A 34 -0.06 14.86 0.03
N PHE A 35 -1.28 14.42 -0.32
CA PHE A 35 -2.52 14.87 0.33
C PHE A 35 -3.01 13.90 1.41
N PHE A 36 -2.20 12.93 1.82
CA PHE A 36 -2.59 12.01 2.88
C PHE A 36 -2.54 12.68 4.26
N ASP A 37 -3.72 12.74 4.90
CA ASP A 37 -3.91 13.19 6.27
C ASP A 37 -4.66 12.12 7.08
N ALA A 38 -3.93 11.46 7.98
CA ALA A 38 -4.47 10.44 8.85
C ALA A 38 -5.55 10.97 9.82
N ASN A 39 -5.50 12.24 10.23
CA ASN A 39 -6.54 12.84 11.08
C ASN A 39 -7.84 12.98 10.32
N HIS A 40 -7.78 13.51 9.10
CA HIS A 40 -8.96 13.66 8.26
C HIS A 40 -9.64 12.32 7.99
N TRP A 41 -8.85 11.28 7.73
CA TRP A 41 -9.35 9.92 7.58
C TRP A 41 -10.01 9.40 8.87
N ALA A 42 -9.38 9.63 10.03
CA ALA A 42 -9.93 9.23 11.32
C ALA A 42 -11.28 9.91 11.60
N ASP A 43 -11.41 11.20 11.26
CA ASP A 43 -12.65 11.96 11.43
C ASP A 43 -13.78 11.41 10.56
N ILE A 44 -13.51 11.14 9.28
CA ILE A 44 -14.50 10.57 8.35
C ILE A 44 -14.94 9.19 8.82
N LEU A 45 -13.98 8.33 9.19
CA LEU A 45 -14.25 6.95 9.57
C LEU A 45 -14.98 6.87 10.91
N ALA A 46 -14.64 7.70 11.90
CA ALA A 46 -15.42 7.83 13.12
C ALA A 46 -16.85 8.31 12.84
N SER A 47 -16.99 9.33 11.99
CA SER A 47 -18.29 9.91 11.64
C SER A 47 -19.18 8.95 10.85
N SER A 48 -18.59 8.01 10.11
CA SER A 48 -19.33 6.94 9.41
C SER A 48 -20.01 5.92 10.33
N GLY A 49 -19.64 5.90 11.62
CA GLY A 49 -20.10 4.90 12.59
C GLY A 49 -19.32 3.59 12.56
N ALA A 50 -18.25 3.50 11.75
CA ALA A 50 -17.35 2.35 11.71
C ALA A 50 -16.79 2.02 13.09
N LYS A 51 -16.79 0.73 13.44
CA LYS A 51 -16.26 0.25 14.73
C LYS A 51 -14.82 -0.23 14.64
N TYR A 52 -14.40 -0.62 13.45
CA TYR A 52 -13.02 -0.98 13.16
C TYR A 52 -12.62 -0.52 11.76
N VAL A 53 -11.32 -0.28 11.58
CA VAL A 53 -10.73 0.03 10.28
C VAL A 53 -9.49 -0.82 10.08
N VAL A 54 -9.33 -1.33 8.86
CA VAL A 54 -8.19 -2.11 8.44
C VAL A 54 -7.38 -1.37 7.38
N LEU A 55 -6.11 -1.12 7.69
CA LEU A 55 -5.14 -0.62 6.72
C LEU A 55 -4.27 -1.78 6.23
N THR A 56 -4.17 -1.91 4.91
CA THR A 56 -3.21 -2.81 4.25
C THR A 56 -1.82 -2.22 4.40
N SER A 57 -1.03 -2.75 5.33
CA SER A 57 0.32 -2.22 5.56
C SER A 57 1.33 -2.71 4.53
N LYS A 58 1.12 -3.91 3.99
CA LYS A 58 1.93 -4.55 2.93
C LYS A 58 1.02 -5.43 2.10
N HIS A 59 1.14 -5.39 0.78
CA HIS A 59 0.42 -6.26 -0.13
C HIS A 59 1.38 -7.22 -0.87
N HIS A 60 0.91 -7.90 -1.91
CA HIS A 60 1.63 -8.98 -2.57
C HIS A 60 2.92 -8.54 -3.29
N GLU A 61 3.03 -7.26 -3.63
CA GLU A 61 4.26 -6.68 -4.19
C GLU A 61 5.38 -6.48 -3.16
N GLY A 62 5.08 -6.66 -1.87
CA GLY A 62 6.06 -6.58 -0.78
C GLY A 62 6.44 -5.16 -0.34
N TYR A 63 5.81 -4.12 -0.89
CA TYR A 63 6.04 -2.74 -0.46
C TYR A 63 5.43 -2.51 0.92
N THR A 64 6.21 -1.97 1.86
CA THR A 64 5.75 -1.74 3.23
C THR A 64 5.45 -0.26 3.49
N LEU A 65 4.30 0.03 4.11
CA LEU A 65 3.87 1.39 4.47
C LEU A 65 4.47 1.90 5.80
N TRP A 66 5.51 1.23 6.30
CA TRP A 66 6.21 1.52 7.55
C TRP A 66 7.72 1.27 7.36
N PRO A 67 8.62 1.82 8.20
CA PRO A 67 10.05 1.60 8.10
C PRO A 67 10.44 0.17 8.53
N SER A 68 10.20 -0.81 7.66
CA SER A 68 10.49 -2.21 7.92
C SER A 68 11.99 -2.51 7.89
N LYS A 69 12.50 -3.19 8.93
CA LYS A 69 13.89 -3.69 8.97
C LYS A 69 14.18 -4.79 7.93
N TYR A 70 13.14 -5.38 7.33
CA TYR A 70 13.25 -6.52 6.41
C TYR A 70 13.03 -6.14 4.95
N ALA A 71 12.39 -4.99 4.68
CA ALA A 71 12.14 -4.48 3.33
C ALA A 71 13.01 -3.24 3.07
N PHE A 72 14.33 -3.45 3.05
CA PHE A 72 15.32 -2.39 2.86
C PHE A 72 15.12 -1.71 1.50
N SER A 73 15.05 -0.37 1.49
CA SER A 73 14.83 0.44 0.28
C SER A 73 13.51 0.16 -0.47
N TRP A 74 12.58 -0.61 0.13
CA TRP A 74 11.27 -0.94 -0.45
C TRP A 74 10.14 -0.68 0.54
N ASN A 75 10.10 0.55 1.04
CA ASN A 75 9.14 1.01 2.03
C ASN A 75 8.86 2.51 1.92
N SER A 76 7.75 2.96 2.51
CA SER A 76 7.29 4.36 2.43
C SER A 76 8.21 5.39 3.10
N MET A 77 9.13 4.97 3.96
CA MET A 77 10.13 5.84 4.57
C MET A 77 11.33 6.02 3.62
N ASP A 78 11.77 4.96 2.97
CA ASP A 78 12.95 4.95 2.11
C ASP A 78 12.68 5.42 0.68
N ILE A 79 11.46 5.26 0.15
CA ILE A 79 11.09 5.68 -1.22
C ILE A 79 9.65 6.22 -1.22
N GLY A 80 9.35 7.15 -2.14
CA GLY A 80 8.03 7.75 -2.25
C GLY A 80 7.72 8.75 -1.13
N PRO A 81 6.80 8.48 -0.18
CA PRO A 81 6.27 9.48 0.74
C PRO A 81 7.24 10.03 1.77
N LYS A 82 8.33 9.31 2.05
CA LYS A 82 9.28 9.59 3.15
C LYS A 82 8.59 9.72 4.50
N ARG A 83 7.61 8.85 4.78
CA ARG A 83 6.75 8.87 5.97
C ARG A 83 6.41 7.46 6.45
N ASP A 84 6.18 7.32 7.75
CA ASP A 84 5.63 6.10 8.36
C ASP A 84 4.10 6.19 8.37
N LEU A 85 3.47 5.77 7.27
CA LEU A 85 2.03 5.91 7.08
C LEU A 85 1.24 5.02 8.05
N VAL A 86 1.77 3.85 8.42
CA VAL A 86 1.16 2.96 9.41
C VAL A 86 1.21 3.58 10.80
N GLY A 87 2.37 4.13 11.19
CA GLY A 87 2.53 4.81 12.48
C GLY A 87 1.63 6.03 12.61
N GLU A 88 1.54 6.86 11.56
CA GLU A 88 0.63 8.00 11.52
C GLU A 88 -0.85 7.59 11.58
N PHE A 89 -1.22 6.50 10.90
CA PHE A 89 -2.57 5.96 10.94
C PHE A 89 -2.91 5.42 12.33
N GLU A 90 -2.06 4.59 12.93
CA GLU A 90 -2.33 4.01 14.25
C GLU A 90 -2.40 5.08 15.35
N GLY A 91 -1.47 6.05 15.32
CA GLY A 91 -1.41 7.13 16.31
C GLY A 91 -2.68 7.96 16.37
N ASN A 92 -3.29 8.25 15.21
CA ASN A 92 -4.46 9.12 15.12
C ASN A 92 -5.80 8.39 15.34
N PHE A 93 -5.85 7.07 15.14
CA PHE A 93 -7.09 6.30 15.29
C PHE A 93 -7.34 5.78 16.71
N ARG A 94 -6.30 5.53 17.50
CA ARG A 94 -6.41 4.96 18.87
C ARG A 94 -7.32 5.76 19.83
N SER A 95 -7.58 7.04 19.56
CA SER A 95 -8.49 7.89 20.36
C SER A 95 -9.92 7.96 19.83
N ARG A 96 -10.21 7.40 18.63
CA ARG A 96 -11.46 7.64 17.89
C ARG A 96 -12.17 6.36 17.42
N VAL A 97 -11.42 5.35 16.94
CA VAL A 97 -11.95 4.10 16.37
C VAL A 97 -10.95 2.96 16.63
N VAL A 98 -11.42 1.72 16.81
CA VAL A 98 -10.51 0.56 16.95
C VAL A 98 -9.80 0.28 15.62
N SER A 99 -8.54 0.67 15.49
CA SER A 99 -7.74 0.36 14.29
C SER A 99 -7.09 -1.02 14.40
N ARG A 100 -7.14 -1.82 13.32
CA ARG A 100 -6.39 -3.07 13.19
C ARG A 100 -5.56 -3.04 11.92
N ILE A 101 -4.24 -3.20 12.03
CA ILE A 101 -3.36 -3.30 10.88
C ILE A 101 -3.27 -4.77 10.45
N ILE A 102 -3.45 -5.05 9.17
CA ILE A 102 -3.27 -6.39 8.59
C ILE A 102 -2.01 -6.39 7.73
N LEU A 103 -1.06 -7.26 8.10
CA LEU A 103 0.25 -7.42 7.43
C LEU A 103 0.22 -8.31 6.19
N ASP A 104 -0.89 -9.03 5.96
CA ASP A 104 -1.18 -9.81 4.77
C ASP A 104 -2.65 -10.24 4.78
N VAL A 105 -3.34 -10.15 3.65
CA VAL A 105 -4.54 -10.97 3.44
C VAL A 105 -4.03 -12.31 2.94
N PRO A 106 -4.23 -13.43 3.67
CA PRO A 106 -3.81 -14.72 3.16
C PRO A 106 -4.57 -15.00 1.87
N VAL A 107 -3.85 -15.12 0.75
CA VAL A 107 -4.31 -15.85 -0.43
C VAL A 107 -4.29 -17.33 -0.04
N SER A 108 -5.30 -17.77 0.71
CA SER A 108 -5.64 -19.19 0.79
C SER A 108 -6.56 -19.51 -0.38
N THR A 109 -5.98 -19.61 -1.57
CA THR A 109 -6.38 -20.48 -2.69
C THR A 109 -5.36 -20.35 -3.82
N GLN A 110 -4.10 -20.67 -3.54
CA GLN A 110 -3.30 -21.39 -4.52
C GLN A 110 -2.80 -22.68 -3.85
N SER A 111 -3.07 -23.75 -4.56
CA SER A 111 -2.91 -25.17 -4.27
C SER A 111 -1.64 -25.54 -3.51
N LEU A 112 -1.84 -26.44 -2.56
CA LEU A 112 -0.84 -27.35 -2.00
C LEU A 112 0.05 -27.91 -3.11
N GLU A 113 1.35 -27.66 -3.01
CA GLU A 113 2.48 -28.56 -3.32
C GLU A 113 3.80 -27.91 -2.86
#